data_AF-A0A523UEE2-F1
#
_entry.id   AF-A0A523UEE2-F1
#
_cell.length_a   1.000
_cell.length_b   1.000
_cell.length_c   1.000
_cell.angle_alpha   90.00
_cell.angle_beta   90.00
_cell.angle_gamma   90.00
#
_symmetry.space_group_name_H-M   'P 1'
#
loop_
_entity.id
_entity.type
_entity.pdbx_description
1 polymer ?
#
loop_
_entity_poly.entity_id
_entity_poly.type
_entity_poly.pdbx_seq_one_letter_code
_entity_poly.pdbx_strand_id
1 'polypeptide(L)'
;MSIELSDKKNQSVGSWQEFFVPTYSERIKKAKKRALTIPEICLERARAEKTAYEQYMNEPRIIQRARVFETYLREKTVFILEDELIVGNITSKVRGSQISGEVMADFVDIELDDPVKDFEVRRYDKHIVHPEERRELRDVLLSYFKGKTIGDYQLDRVDA
;
A
#
# COMPACT_ATOMS: atom_id res chain seq x y z
N MET A 1 -3.88 39.91 -51.37
CA MET A 1 -2.79 40.07 -50.38
C MET A 1 -3.06 39.06 -49.28
N SER A 2 -2.60 37.84 -49.49
CA SER A 2 -2.84 36.70 -48.60
C SER A 2 -1.99 36.88 -47.36
N ILE A 3 -2.63 36.96 -46.19
CA ILE A 3 -1.91 36.94 -44.92
C ILE A 3 -1.43 35.49 -44.73
N GLU A 4 -0.14 35.26 -44.95
CA GLU A 4 0.51 34.02 -44.53
C GLU A 4 0.46 33.97 -43.00
N LEU A 5 -0.44 33.13 -42.48
CA LEU A 5 -0.41 32.67 -41.11
C LEU A 5 0.90 31.89 -40.94
N SER A 6 1.90 32.55 -40.34
CA SER A 6 3.18 31.92 -40.01
C SER A 6 2.92 30.60 -39.29
N ASP A 7 3.55 29.53 -39.78
CA ASP A 7 3.63 28.20 -39.18
C ASP A 7 3.87 28.30 -37.66
N LYS A 8 2.79 28.26 -36.84
CA LYS A 8 2.88 27.91 -35.42
C LYS A 8 3.11 26.40 -35.32
N LYS A 9 4.20 25.91 -35.91
CA LYS A 9 4.68 24.56 -35.67
C LYS A 9 5.21 24.49 -34.25
N ASN A 10 4.37 23.96 -33.36
CA ASN A 10 4.78 22.94 -32.40
C ASN A 10 6.06 23.25 -31.61
N GLN A 11 6.14 24.41 -30.94
CA GLN A 11 7.08 24.53 -29.83
C GLN A 11 6.54 23.65 -28.71
N SER A 12 7.01 22.40 -28.64
CA SER A 12 6.94 21.65 -27.40
C SER A 12 7.67 22.50 -26.36
N VAL A 13 6.92 23.14 -25.47
CA VAL A 13 7.48 23.70 -24.25
C VAL A 13 7.98 22.49 -23.47
N GLY A 14 9.24 22.12 -23.71
CA GLY A 14 9.90 21.03 -23.01
C GLY A 14 9.89 21.32 -21.52
N SER A 15 9.92 20.29 -20.69
CA SER A 15 10.04 20.49 -19.25
C SER A 15 11.48 20.77 -18.85
N TRP A 16 11.71 21.65 -17.87
CA TRP A 16 13.01 21.75 -17.18
C TRP A 16 13.50 20.38 -16.65
N GLN A 17 12.58 19.45 -16.40
CA GLN A 17 12.88 18.09 -15.98
C GLN A 17 13.57 17.25 -17.08
N GLU A 18 13.43 17.62 -18.37
CA GLU A 18 14.10 16.94 -19.49
C GLU A 18 15.60 17.25 -19.53
N PHE A 19 16.01 18.40 -19.00
CA PHE A 19 17.41 18.86 -18.99
C PHE A 19 18.11 18.63 -17.64
N PHE A 20 17.35 18.34 -16.59
CA PHE A 20 17.90 18.10 -15.27
C PHE A 20 18.38 16.66 -15.13
N VAL A 21 19.70 16.46 -15.20
CA VAL A 21 20.32 15.19 -14.81
C VAL A 21 20.67 15.26 -13.33
N PRO A 22 19.91 14.58 -12.45
CA PRO A 22 20.20 14.61 -11.02
C PRO A 22 21.54 13.93 -10.74
N THR A 23 22.41 14.63 -10.01
CA THR A 23 23.64 14.06 -9.46
C THR A 23 23.39 13.54 -8.06
N TYR A 24 23.66 12.26 -7.86
CA TYR A 24 23.48 11.57 -6.59
C TYR A 24 24.83 11.13 -6.04
N SER A 25 25.02 11.22 -4.72
CA SER A 25 26.13 10.53 -4.06
C SER A 25 25.93 9.00 -4.15
N GLU A 26 26.99 8.23 -3.99
CA GLU A 26 26.91 6.75 -3.99
C GLU A 26 25.91 6.23 -2.96
N ARG A 27 25.84 6.87 -1.78
CA ARG A 27 24.85 6.57 -0.73
C ARG A 27 23.42 6.66 -1.26
N ILE A 28 23.08 7.73 -1.97
CA ILE A 28 21.75 7.95 -2.53
C ILE A 28 21.47 7.00 -3.70
N LYS A 29 22.47 6.70 -4.54
CA LYS A 29 22.32 5.70 -5.61
C LYS A 29 21.95 4.32 -5.05
N LYS A 30 22.62 3.88 -3.96
CA LYS A 30 22.27 2.64 -3.26
C LYS A 30 20.85 2.67 -2.69
N ALA A 31 20.47 3.75 -2.01
CA ALA A 31 19.12 3.91 -1.44
C ALA A 31 18.03 3.86 -2.54
N LYS A 32 18.25 4.55 -3.66
CA LYS A 32 17.35 4.54 -4.81
C LYS A 32 17.21 3.15 -5.42
N LYS A 33 18.32 2.42 -5.62
CA LYS A 33 18.29 1.04 -6.13
C LYS A 33 17.49 0.12 -5.21
N ARG A 34 17.62 0.30 -3.89
CA ARG A 34 16.90 -0.45 -2.87
C ARG A 34 15.39 -0.16 -2.88
N ALA A 35 14.98 1.10 -3.07
CA ALA A 35 13.58 1.51 -3.07
C ALA A 35 12.84 1.27 -4.41
N LEU A 36 13.55 1.28 -5.55
CA LEU A 36 12.95 1.10 -6.87
C LEU A 36 12.77 -0.39 -7.23
N THR A 37 12.01 -1.10 -6.39
CA THR A 37 11.61 -2.50 -6.59
C THR A 37 10.09 -2.61 -6.69
N ILE A 38 9.57 -3.78 -7.10
CA ILE A 38 8.13 -4.05 -7.01
C ILE A 38 7.75 -4.11 -5.52
N PRO A 39 6.69 -3.43 -5.08
CA PRO A 39 6.27 -3.48 -3.69
C PRO A 39 5.82 -4.90 -3.26
N GLU A 40 5.99 -5.22 -1.99
CA GLU A 40 5.60 -6.50 -1.39
C GLU A 40 4.43 -6.32 -0.43
N ILE A 41 3.45 -7.23 -0.42
CA ILE A 41 2.36 -7.17 0.58
C ILE A 41 2.92 -7.39 1.99
N CYS A 42 2.46 -6.58 2.94
CA CYS A 42 2.78 -6.69 4.35
C CYS A 42 1.50 -6.75 5.20
N LEU A 43 1.38 -7.81 6.00
CA LEU A 43 0.18 -8.12 6.79
C LEU A 43 0.25 -7.69 8.26
N GLU A 44 1.37 -7.13 8.73
CA GLU A 44 1.53 -6.75 10.15
C GLU A 44 0.40 -5.87 10.68
N ARG A 45 -0.07 -4.92 9.86
CA ARG A 45 -1.17 -4.03 10.24
C ARG A 45 -2.49 -4.78 10.39
N ALA A 46 -2.84 -5.67 9.45
CA ALA A 46 -4.06 -6.48 9.51
C ALA A 46 -4.03 -7.48 10.68
N ARG A 47 -2.86 -8.05 10.98
CA ARG A 47 -2.64 -8.89 12.19
C ARG A 47 -2.91 -8.11 13.47
N ALA A 48 -2.37 -6.88 13.56
CA ALA A 48 -2.60 -6.01 14.70
C ALA A 48 -4.08 -5.58 14.83
N GLU A 49 -4.78 -5.35 13.70
CA GLU A 49 -6.22 -5.07 13.70
C GLU A 49 -7.00 -6.21 14.32
N LYS A 50 -6.79 -7.42 13.79
CA LYS A 50 -7.46 -8.62 14.28
C LYS A 50 -7.22 -8.78 15.78
N THR A 51 -5.98 -8.70 16.22
CA THR A 51 -5.58 -8.85 17.63
C THR A 51 -6.24 -7.81 18.52
N ALA A 52 -6.18 -6.54 18.15
CA ALA A 52 -6.79 -5.47 18.94
C ALA A 52 -8.32 -5.55 18.96
N TYR A 53 -8.96 -5.83 17.82
CA TYR A 53 -10.41 -5.95 17.79
C TYR A 53 -10.92 -7.15 18.58
N GLU A 54 -10.20 -8.28 18.61
CA GLU A 54 -10.54 -9.42 19.47
C GLU A 54 -10.41 -9.10 20.96
N GLN A 55 -9.42 -8.31 21.36
CA GLN A 55 -9.19 -7.94 22.77
C GLN A 55 -10.13 -6.84 23.26
N TYR A 56 -10.45 -5.87 22.41
CA TYR A 56 -11.10 -4.61 22.79
C TYR A 56 -12.48 -4.39 22.14
N MET A 57 -13.16 -5.47 21.68
CA MET A 57 -14.44 -5.36 20.96
C MET A 57 -15.55 -4.60 21.70
N ASN A 58 -15.50 -4.57 23.04
CA ASN A 58 -16.51 -3.91 23.88
C ASN A 58 -16.22 -2.42 24.09
N GLU A 59 -15.07 -1.91 23.66
CA GLU A 59 -14.73 -0.49 23.78
C GLU A 59 -15.40 0.34 22.66
N PRO A 60 -15.62 1.66 22.86
CA PRO A 60 -16.09 2.53 21.79
C PRO A 60 -15.15 2.52 20.57
N ARG A 61 -15.67 2.66 19.35
CA ARG A 61 -14.89 2.54 18.10
C ARG A 61 -13.64 3.44 18.05
N ILE A 62 -13.71 4.65 18.62
CA ILE A 62 -12.56 5.55 18.70
C ILE A 62 -11.42 4.97 19.55
N ILE A 63 -11.76 4.29 20.65
CA ILE A 63 -10.78 3.63 21.50
C ILE A 63 -10.25 2.37 20.83
N GLN A 64 -11.12 1.58 20.18
CA GLN A 64 -10.66 0.40 19.42
C GLN A 64 -9.61 0.80 18.36
N ARG A 65 -9.80 1.90 17.63
CA ARG A 65 -8.83 2.40 16.65
C ARG A 65 -7.51 2.83 17.31
N ALA A 66 -7.58 3.45 18.47
CA ALA A 66 -6.38 3.78 19.26
C ALA A 66 -5.65 2.51 19.72
N ARG A 67 -6.38 1.46 20.14
CA ARG A 67 -5.82 0.16 20.51
C ARG A 67 -5.17 -0.54 19.33
N VAL A 68 -5.81 -0.54 18.17
CA VAL A 68 -5.24 -1.07 16.93
C VAL A 68 -3.90 -0.39 16.61
N PHE A 69 -3.84 0.94 16.73
CA PHE A 69 -2.61 1.70 16.51
C PHE A 69 -1.54 1.36 17.56
N GLU A 70 -1.91 1.28 18.84
CA GLU A 70 -1.02 0.87 19.92
C GLU A 70 -0.44 -0.53 19.68
N THR A 71 -1.28 -1.52 19.42
CA THR A 71 -0.89 -2.91 19.14
C THR A 71 0.07 -2.97 17.96
N TYR A 72 -0.27 -2.29 16.86
CA TYR A 72 0.58 -2.25 15.67
C TYR A 72 1.95 -1.63 15.98
N LEU A 73 2.02 -0.49 16.68
CA LEU A 73 3.29 0.14 17.04
C LEU A 73 4.15 -0.72 17.97
N ARG A 74 3.53 -1.52 18.85
CA ARG A 74 4.23 -2.42 19.78
C ARG A 74 4.79 -3.66 19.10
N GLU A 75 4.07 -4.19 18.11
CA GLU A 75 4.37 -5.50 17.50
C GLU A 75 5.08 -5.41 16.15
N LYS A 76 4.96 -4.28 15.44
CA LYS A 76 5.52 -4.15 14.09
C LYS A 76 7.02 -4.41 14.07
N THR A 77 7.50 -4.90 12.93
CA THR A 77 8.95 -4.97 12.71
C THR A 77 9.55 -3.56 12.68
N VAL A 78 10.68 -3.39 13.36
CA VAL A 78 11.50 -2.17 13.32
C VAL A 78 12.89 -2.57 12.84
N PHE A 79 13.33 -1.93 11.76
CA PHE A 79 14.67 -2.11 11.21
C PHE A 79 15.22 -0.77 10.72
N ILE A 80 16.54 -0.71 10.64
CA ILE A 80 17.29 0.42 10.06
C ILE A 80 18.12 -0.17 8.93
N LEU A 81 17.98 0.38 7.73
CA LEU A 81 18.75 -0.09 6.59
C LEU A 81 20.13 0.57 6.56
N GLU A 82 21.10 -0.13 5.96
CA GLU A 82 22.42 0.42 5.73
C GLU A 82 22.33 1.76 4.99
N ASP A 83 23.18 2.72 5.37
CA ASP A 83 23.31 4.04 4.75
C ASP A 83 22.09 4.99 4.94
N GLU A 84 21.12 4.65 5.81
CA GLU A 84 20.01 5.54 6.16
C GLU A 84 20.42 6.67 7.11
N LEU A 85 19.92 7.89 6.83
CA LEU A 85 20.04 9.04 7.71
C LEU A 85 18.72 9.38 8.42
N ILE A 86 17.60 9.13 7.74
CA ILE A 86 16.25 9.16 8.30
C ILE A 86 15.79 7.71 8.29
N VAL A 87 15.43 7.22 9.47
CA VAL A 87 15.16 5.78 9.70
C VAL A 87 13.69 5.54 9.98
N GLY A 88 13.26 4.30 9.73
CA GLY A 88 11.93 3.82 10.06
C GLY A 88 11.12 3.43 8.82
N ASN A 89 10.30 2.39 8.98
CA ASN A 89 9.39 1.89 7.96
C ASN A 89 8.03 1.53 8.60
N ILE A 90 6.97 1.71 7.82
CA ILE A 90 5.59 1.35 8.17
C ILE A 90 5.24 -0.11 7.80
N THR A 91 6.19 -0.85 7.25
CA THR A 91 6.03 -2.28 6.95
C THR A 91 7.29 -3.02 7.35
N SER A 92 7.22 -4.35 7.42
CA SER A 92 8.39 -5.20 7.56
C SER A 92 9.25 -5.32 6.30
N LYS A 93 8.83 -4.70 5.19
CA LYS A 93 9.49 -4.79 3.88
C LYS A 93 10.10 -3.43 3.54
N VAL A 94 11.17 -3.41 2.74
CA VAL A 94 11.81 -2.17 2.28
C VAL A 94 10.80 -1.28 1.55
N ARG A 95 10.08 -1.87 0.59
CA ARG A 95 8.98 -1.24 -0.13
C ARG A 95 7.76 -2.13 0.05
N GLY A 96 7.10 -2.01 1.19
CA GLY A 96 5.92 -2.78 1.50
C GLY A 96 4.62 -2.02 1.25
N SER A 97 3.59 -2.75 0.83
CA SER A 97 2.21 -2.28 0.80
C SER A 97 1.47 -2.88 1.98
N GLN A 98 1.10 -2.00 2.89
CA GLN A 98 0.42 -2.35 4.12
C GLN A 98 -1.05 -2.67 3.83
N ILE A 99 -1.52 -3.84 4.24
CA ILE A 99 -2.95 -4.19 4.20
C ILE A 99 -3.63 -3.80 5.52
N SER A 100 -4.72 -3.06 5.43
CA SER A 100 -5.65 -2.81 6.54
C SER A 100 -6.92 -3.62 6.28
N GLY A 101 -7.23 -4.57 7.15
CA GLY A 101 -8.39 -5.44 7.01
C GLY A 101 -9.71 -4.66 7.05
N GLU A 102 -9.84 -3.68 7.96
CA GLU A 102 -11.03 -2.84 8.08
C GLU A 102 -11.38 -2.09 6.77
N VAL A 103 -10.38 -1.75 5.96
CA VAL A 103 -10.57 -0.91 4.77
C VAL A 103 -10.47 -1.71 3.47
N MET A 104 -9.62 -2.74 3.44
CA MET A 104 -9.15 -3.34 2.20
C MET A 104 -9.61 -4.79 2.01
N ALA A 105 -10.10 -5.47 3.05
CA ALA A 105 -10.37 -6.90 2.97
C ALA A 105 -11.33 -7.28 1.83
N ASP A 106 -12.36 -6.46 1.55
CA ASP A 106 -13.33 -6.77 0.49
C ASP A 106 -12.70 -6.85 -0.89
N PHE A 107 -11.89 -5.85 -1.28
CA PHE A 107 -11.26 -5.89 -2.59
C PHE A 107 -10.12 -6.90 -2.64
N VAL A 108 -9.43 -7.13 -1.52
CA VAL A 108 -8.40 -8.17 -1.45
C VAL A 108 -9.05 -9.55 -1.64
N ASP A 109 -10.22 -9.82 -1.07
CA ASP A 109 -10.98 -11.06 -1.29
C ASP A 109 -11.39 -11.24 -2.76
N ILE A 110 -11.70 -10.15 -3.46
CA ILE A 110 -12.09 -10.16 -4.87
C ILE A 110 -10.87 -10.33 -5.81
N GLU A 111 -9.74 -9.71 -5.49
CA GLU A 111 -8.56 -9.68 -6.37
C GLU A 111 -7.60 -10.85 -6.13
N LEU A 112 -7.49 -11.37 -4.90
CA LEU A 112 -6.56 -12.45 -4.58
C LEU A 112 -6.87 -13.71 -5.40
N ASP A 113 -5.88 -14.18 -6.15
CA ASP A 113 -5.96 -15.32 -7.07
C ASP A 113 -6.86 -15.16 -8.30
N ASP A 114 -7.44 -13.97 -8.53
CA ASP A 114 -8.18 -13.71 -9.76
C ASP A 114 -7.23 -13.77 -10.97
N PRO A 115 -7.56 -14.52 -12.04
CA PRO A 115 -6.67 -14.73 -13.18
C PRO A 115 -6.28 -13.46 -13.94
N VAL A 116 -6.98 -12.34 -13.72
CA VAL A 116 -6.77 -11.05 -14.38
C VAL A 116 -6.40 -9.95 -13.39
N LYS A 117 -6.98 -9.97 -12.19
CA LYS A 117 -6.89 -8.91 -11.19
C LYS A 117 -5.89 -9.18 -10.08
N ASP A 118 -5.37 -10.40 -9.94
CA ASP A 118 -4.40 -10.73 -8.91
C ASP A 118 -3.23 -9.74 -8.89
N PHE A 119 -2.80 -9.40 -7.67
CA PHE A 119 -1.75 -8.43 -7.40
C PHE A 119 -0.46 -8.63 -8.19
N GLU A 120 -0.10 -9.88 -8.50
CA GLU A 120 1.12 -10.21 -9.24
C GLU A 120 0.93 -10.12 -10.77
N VAL A 121 -0.31 -10.27 -11.24
CA VAL A 121 -0.66 -10.38 -12.67
C VAL A 121 -1.15 -9.05 -13.24
N ARG A 122 -1.92 -8.28 -12.46
CA ARG A 122 -2.61 -7.07 -12.90
C ARG A 122 -1.72 -6.06 -13.62
N ARG A 123 -2.26 -5.37 -14.62
CA ARG A 123 -1.48 -4.50 -15.53
C ARG A 123 -0.73 -3.39 -14.82
N TYR A 124 -1.33 -2.79 -13.80
CA TYR A 124 -0.81 -1.64 -13.08
C TYR A 124 -0.74 -1.93 -11.59
N ASP A 125 0.16 -1.22 -10.91
CA ASP A 125 0.30 -1.30 -9.46
C ASP A 125 0.54 -2.74 -8.96
N LYS A 126 1.47 -3.46 -9.59
CA LYS A 126 1.78 -4.84 -9.20
C LYS A 126 2.39 -4.91 -7.80
N HIS A 127 2.03 -5.96 -7.08
CA HIS A 127 2.60 -6.28 -5.77
C HIS A 127 3.00 -7.75 -5.72
N ILE A 128 4.14 -8.03 -5.09
CA ILE A 128 4.55 -9.40 -4.77
C ILE A 128 3.74 -9.87 -3.56
N VAL A 129 3.14 -11.06 -3.68
CA VAL A 129 2.43 -11.71 -2.59
C VAL A 129 3.13 -13.03 -2.29
N HIS A 130 3.98 -13.01 -1.27
CA HIS A 130 4.72 -14.21 -0.86
C HIS A 130 3.75 -15.33 -0.44
N PRO A 131 4.14 -16.61 -0.60
CA PRO A 131 3.24 -17.74 -0.35
C PRO A 131 2.66 -17.78 1.07
N GLU A 132 3.42 -17.34 2.07
CA GLU A 132 2.96 -17.32 3.46
C GLU A 132 1.87 -16.26 3.69
N GLU A 133 2.11 -15.04 3.21
CA GLU A 133 1.14 -13.95 3.25
C GLU A 133 -0.11 -14.29 2.43
N ARG A 134 0.04 -14.91 1.25
CA ARG A 134 -1.09 -15.37 0.42
C ARG A 134 -1.95 -16.39 1.15
N ARG A 135 -1.33 -17.36 1.82
CA ARG A 135 -2.01 -18.37 2.64
C ARG A 135 -2.73 -17.73 3.83
N GLU A 136 -2.06 -16.83 4.57
CA GLU A 136 -2.66 -16.16 5.73
C GLU A 136 -3.85 -15.27 5.36
N LEU A 137 -3.77 -14.55 4.24
CA LEU A 137 -4.89 -13.80 3.69
C LEU A 137 -6.09 -14.72 3.48
N ARG A 138 -5.90 -15.81 2.74
CA ARG A 138 -6.95 -16.78 2.40
C ARG A 138 -7.56 -17.43 3.64
N ASP A 139 -6.70 -17.99 4.49
CA ASP A 139 -7.12 -18.94 5.51
C ASP A 139 -7.60 -18.24 6.80
N VAL A 140 -7.18 -16.98 7.03
CA VAL A 140 -7.39 -16.29 8.31
C VAL A 140 -7.98 -14.90 8.13
N LEU A 141 -7.25 -13.99 7.46
CA LEU A 141 -7.55 -12.57 7.57
C LEU A 141 -8.83 -12.20 6.80
N LEU A 142 -8.99 -12.67 5.57
CA LEU A 142 -10.17 -12.32 4.76
C LEU A 142 -11.47 -12.83 5.39
N SER A 143 -11.46 -14.07 5.90
CA SER A 143 -12.60 -14.62 6.64
C SER A 143 -12.92 -13.82 7.91
N TYR A 144 -11.89 -13.34 8.63
CA TYR A 144 -12.10 -12.57 9.85
C TYR A 144 -12.75 -11.21 9.59
N PHE A 145 -12.35 -10.49 8.52
CA PHE A 145 -12.82 -9.14 8.23
C PHE A 145 -14.12 -9.08 7.41
N LYS A 146 -14.54 -10.20 6.80
CA LYS A 146 -15.77 -10.29 6.03
C LYS A 146 -16.99 -9.80 6.83
N GLY A 147 -17.77 -8.88 6.27
CA GLY A 147 -18.95 -8.29 6.91
C GLY A 147 -18.62 -7.24 7.97
N LYS A 148 -17.35 -6.83 8.11
CA LYS A 148 -16.87 -5.90 9.15
C LYS A 148 -16.10 -4.71 8.56
N THR A 149 -16.01 -4.61 7.24
CA THR A 149 -15.24 -3.55 6.60
C THR A 149 -16.04 -2.24 6.57
N ILE A 150 -15.34 -1.14 6.27
CA ILE A 150 -15.99 0.13 5.96
C ILE A 150 -16.85 0.01 4.70
N GLY A 151 -16.43 -0.78 3.72
CA GLY A 151 -17.19 -1.04 2.48
C GLY A 151 -18.53 -1.70 2.78
N ASP A 152 -18.53 -2.76 3.58
CA ASP A 152 -19.75 -3.43 4.04
C ASP A 152 -20.71 -2.45 4.74
N TYR A 153 -20.20 -1.65 5.68
CA TYR A 153 -20.99 -0.67 6.42
C TYR A 153 -21.59 0.43 5.53
N GLN A 154 -20.86 0.83 4.48
CA GLN A 154 -21.33 1.81 3.50
C GLN A 154 -22.42 1.24 2.61
N LEU A 155 -22.22 0.04 2.06
CA LEU A 155 -23.18 -0.62 1.17
C LEU A 155 -24.52 -0.86 1.87
N ASP A 156 -24.50 -1.27 3.14
CA ASP A 156 -25.70 -1.44 3.99
C ASP A 156 -26.56 -0.16 4.11
N ARG A 157 -25.99 1.02 3.84
CA ARG A 157 -26.68 2.32 3.94
C ARG A 157 -27.09 2.92 2.60
N VAL A 158 -26.57 2.41 1.50
CA VAL A 158 -26.89 2.96 0.17
C VAL A 158 -28.26 2.48 -0.30
N ASP A 159 -28.69 1.30 0.14
CA ASP A 159 -29.97 0.69 -0.24
C ASP A 159 -31.08 0.84 0.83
N ALA A 160 -30.84 1.63 1.90
CA ALA A 160 -31.76 1.90 3.01
C ALA A 160 -32.40 3.29 2.92
#